data_AF-A0AAV4ADA0-F1
#
_entry.id   AF-A0AAV4ADA0-F1
#
_cell.length_a   1.000
_cell.length_b   1.000
_cell.length_c   1.000
_cell.angle_alpha   90.00
_cell.angle_beta   90.00
_cell.angle_gamma   90.00
#
_symmetry.space_group_name_H-M   'P 1'
#
loop_
_entity.id
_entity.type
_entity.pdbx_description
1 polymer ?
#
loop_
_entity_poly.entity_id
_entity_poly.type
_entity_poly.pdbx_seq_one_letter_code
_entity_poly.pdbx_strand_id
1 'polypeptide(L)'
;MFCVIFIIFGFGSLGRLAFGNYVKSYSTFRDTLFTLLFFILGEPDFNVVIGADLFIGRMFFLLFMVISQYFVLFMFIAILRDAFSIARLLQYKHEKAVVKHMVNTILLYFNFFSQQSDSQLKVPV
;
A
#
# COMPACT_ATOMS: atom_id res chain seq x y z
N MET A 1 -6.32 5.10 1.99
CA MET A 1 -7.68 4.73 2.42
C MET A 1 -8.74 5.78 2.06
N PHE A 2 -8.53 7.08 2.34
CA PHE A 2 -9.52 8.12 2.05
C PHE A 2 -9.96 8.22 0.58
N CYS A 3 -9.07 7.97 -0.38
CA CYS A 3 -9.39 8.06 -1.81
C CYS A 3 -10.55 7.15 -2.25
N VAL A 4 -10.66 5.94 -1.69
CA VAL A 4 -11.72 4.98 -2.07
C VAL A 4 -13.10 5.51 -1.66
N ILE A 5 -13.18 6.18 -0.50
CA ILE A 5 -14.43 6.77 0.01
C ILE A 5 -14.88 7.91 -0.90
N PHE A 6 -13.96 8.77 -1.35
CA PHE A 6 -14.27 9.84 -2.31
C PHE A 6 -14.73 9.29 -3.67
N ILE A 7 -14.11 8.21 -4.15
CA ILE A 7 -14.52 7.56 -5.40
C ILE A 7 -15.94 7.01 -5.28
N ILE A 8 -16.27 6.31 -4.19
CA ILE A 8 -17.62 5.76 -3.96
C ILE A 8 -18.65 6.89 -3.86
N PHE A 9 -18.34 7.98 -3.16
CA PHE A 9 -19.28 9.09 -3.00
C PHE A 9 -19.48 9.88 -4.30
N GLY A 10 -18.42 10.11 -5.06
CA GLY A 10 -18.47 10.78 -6.37
C GLY A 10 -19.19 9.95 -7.43
N PHE A 11 -18.82 8.68 -7.59
CA PHE A 11 -19.50 7.78 -8.53
C PHE A 11 -20.91 7.40 -8.08
N GLY A 12 -21.18 7.35 -6.77
CA GLY A 12 -22.51 7.12 -6.25
C GLY A 12 -23.47 8.27 -6.54
N SER A 13 -23.00 9.52 -6.38
CA SER A 13 -23.79 10.70 -6.74
C SER A 13 -23.98 10.84 -8.25
N LEU A 14 -22.95 10.57 -9.06
CA LEU A 14 -23.04 10.57 -10.52
C LEU A 14 -23.92 9.42 -11.05
N GLY A 15 -23.79 8.21 -10.50
CA GLY A 15 -24.56 7.04 -10.88
C GLY A 15 -26.05 7.18 -10.56
N ARG A 16 -26.38 7.83 -9.44
CA ARG A 16 -27.76 8.21 -9.11
C ARG A 16 -28.33 9.22 -10.11
N LEU A 17 -27.53 10.19 -10.56
CA LEU A 17 -27.97 11.18 -11.55
C LEU A 17 -28.15 10.55 -12.95
N ALA A 18 -27.21 9.71 -13.37
CA ALA A 18 -27.19 9.10 -14.69
C ALA A 18 -28.22 7.97 -14.85
N PHE A 19 -28.44 7.15 -13.81
CA PHE A 19 -29.26 5.94 -13.89
C PHE A 19 -30.46 5.93 -12.94
N GLY A 20 -30.63 6.97 -12.11
CA GLY A 20 -31.68 6.99 -11.09
C GLY A 20 -33.12 6.93 -11.63
N ASN A 21 -33.35 7.30 -12.88
CA ASN A 21 -34.67 7.23 -13.52
C ASN A 21 -34.91 5.94 -14.31
N TYR A 22 -33.84 5.19 -14.60
CA TYR A 22 -33.89 4.00 -15.48
C TYR A 22 -33.69 2.69 -14.72
N VAL A 23 -33.05 2.73 -13.55
CA VAL A 23 -32.66 1.53 -12.80
C VAL A 23 -33.06 1.67 -11.34
N LYS A 24 -33.94 0.79 -10.86
CA LYS A 24 -34.40 0.77 -9.45
C LYS A 24 -33.25 0.65 -8.45
N SER A 25 -32.17 -0.07 -8.78
CA SER A 25 -30.97 -0.20 -7.94
C SER A 25 -30.22 1.12 -7.73
N TYR A 26 -30.49 2.15 -8.54
CA TYR A 26 -29.91 3.50 -8.41
C TYR A 26 -30.92 4.55 -7.90
N SER A 27 -32.13 4.14 -7.50
CA SER A 27 -33.19 5.06 -7.07
C SER A 27 -32.89 5.73 -5.72
N THR A 28 -32.45 4.93 -4.75
CA THR A 28 -32.14 5.39 -3.39
C THR A 28 -30.63 5.45 -3.19
N PHE A 29 -30.15 6.47 -2.48
CA PHE A 29 -28.72 6.62 -2.16
C PHE A 29 -28.12 5.37 -1.49
N ARG A 30 -28.90 4.70 -0.62
CA ARG A 30 -28.47 3.47 0.06
C ARG A 30 -28.29 2.30 -0.91
N ASP A 31 -29.23 2.12 -1.84
CA ASP A 31 -29.20 1.02 -2.81
C ASP A 31 -28.08 1.21 -3.83
N THR A 32 -27.85 2.46 -4.26
CA THR A 32 -26.70 2.84 -5.09
C THR A 32 -25.38 2.49 -4.41
N LEU A 33 -25.25 2.83 -3.11
CA LEU A 33 -24.05 2.53 -2.33
C LEU A 33 -23.76 1.03 -2.22
N PHE A 34 -24.78 0.21 -1.95
CA PHE A 34 -24.62 -1.25 -1.90
C PHE A 34 -24.21 -1.82 -3.26
N THR A 35 -24.84 -1.32 -4.34
CA THR A 35 -24.49 -1.74 -5.71
C THR A 35 -23.04 -1.39 -6.05
N LEU A 36 -22.58 -0.18 -5.73
CA LEU A 36 -21.18 0.22 -5.94
C LEU A 36 -20.20 -0.61 -5.09
N LEU A 37 -20.60 -1.01 -3.89
CA LEU A 37 -19.75 -1.83 -3.01
C LEU A 37 -19.61 -3.26 -3.55
N PHE A 38 -20.69 -3.86 -4.07
CA PHE A 38 -20.63 -5.17 -4.75
C PHE A 38 -19.81 -5.12 -6.02
N PHE A 39 -19.87 -4.04 -6.78
CA PHE A 39 -18.99 -3.84 -7.92
C PHE A 39 -17.51 -3.82 -7.54
N ILE A 40 -17.17 -3.16 -6.43
CA ILE A 40 -15.79 -3.14 -5.90
C ILE A 40 -15.37 -4.54 -5.43
N LEU A 41 -16.29 -5.34 -4.89
CA LEU A 41 -16.07 -6.74 -4.54
C LEU A 41 -15.90 -7.66 -5.78
N GLY A 42 -16.23 -7.16 -6.97
CA GLY A 42 -16.13 -7.92 -8.22
C GLY A 42 -17.41 -8.66 -8.62
N GLU A 43 -18.55 -8.32 -8.02
CA GLU A 43 -19.87 -8.83 -8.38
C GLU A 43 -20.73 -7.75 -9.06
N PRO A 44 -20.47 -7.46 -10.34
CA PRO A 44 -21.28 -6.50 -11.09
C PRO A 44 -22.60 -7.09 -11.60
N ASP A 45 -23.69 -6.38 -11.33
CA ASP A 45 -24.98 -6.64 -11.98
C ASP A 45 -25.07 -5.86 -13.31
N PHE A 46 -24.66 -6.51 -14.40
CA PHE A 46 -24.64 -5.92 -15.74
C PHE A 46 -26.03 -5.76 -16.36
N ASN A 47 -26.98 -6.63 -16.00
CA ASN A 47 -28.29 -6.71 -16.66
C ASN A 47 -29.10 -5.44 -16.46
N VAL A 48 -28.97 -4.81 -15.30
CA VAL A 48 -29.69 -3.57 -14.96
C VAL A 48 -29.10 -2.35 -15.66
N VAL A 49 -27.78 -2.31 -15.92
CA VAL A 49 -27.11 -1.14 -16.50
C VAL A 49 -27.26 -1.10 -18.02
N ILE A 50 -27.29 -2.25 -18.69
CA ILE A 50 -27.43 -2.35 -20.16
C ILE A 50 -28.82 -1.88 -20.63
N GLY A 51 -29.85 -2.02 -19.79
CA GLY A 51 -31.23 -1.64 -20.12
C GLY A 51 -31.52 -0.14 -20.06
N ALA A 52 -30.64 0.68 -19.46
CA ALA A 52 -30.88 2.12 -19.27
C ALA A 52 -30.41 2.95 -20.45
N ASP A 53 -29.13 2.84 -20.79
CA ASP A 53 -28.55 3.54 -21.92
C ASP A 53 -27.31 2.78 -22.37
N LEU A 54 -27.30 2.44 -23.66
CA LEU A 54 -26.27 1.61 -24.22
C LEU A 54 -24.91 2.29 -24.09
N PHE A 55 -24.74 3.57 -24.42
CA PHE A 55 -23.39 4.13 -24.56
C PHE A 55 -22.81 4.62 -23.23
N ILE A 56 -23.55 5.45 -22.50
CA ILE A 56 -23.08 6.05 -21.25
C ILE A 56 -22.99 5.00 -20.12
N GLY A 57 -23.90 4.02 -20.11
CA GLY A 57 -23.95 2.93 -19.13
C GLY A 57 -22.72 2.04 -19.17
N ARG A 58 -22.37 1.55 -20.36
CA ARG A 58 -21.19 0.68 -20.54
C ARG A 58 -19.88 1.40 -20.26
N MET A 59 -19.73 2.66 -20.68
CA MET A 59 -18.51 3.43 -20.40
C MET A 59 -18.36 3.74 -18.92
N PHE A 60 -19.42 4.20 -18.26
CA PHE A 60 -19.41 4.48 -16.82
C PHE A 60 -19.06 3.23 -16.01
N PHE A 61 -19.70 2.10 -16.33
CA PHE A 61 -19.44 0.81 -15.71
C PHE A 61 -17.96 0.42 -15.86
N LEU A 62 -17.43 0.48 -17.09
CA LEU A 62 -16.09 -0.01 -17.40
C LEU A 62 -15.04 0.86 -16.71
N LEU A 63 -15.19 2.18 -16.76
CA LEU A 63 -14.34 3.13 -16.04
C LEU A 63 -14.36 2.87 -14.53
N PHE A 64 -15.54 2.72 -13.93
CA PHE A 64 -15.66 2.49 -12.50
C PHE A 64 -15.04 1.15 -12.08
N MET A 65 -15.31 0.07 -12.82
CA MET A 65 -14.78 -1.26 -12.53
C MET A 65 -13.25 -1.29 -12.59
N VAL A 66 -12.67 -0.76 -13.68
CA VAL A 66 -11.23 -0.69 -13.88
C VAL A 66 -10.60 0.20 -12.80
N ILE A 67 -11.07 1.43 -12.64
CA ILE A 67 -10.47 2.38 -11.70
C ILE A 67 -10.54 1.85 -10.27
N SER A 68 -11.71 1.39 -9.81
CA SER A 68 -11.88 0.95 -8.43
C SER A 68 -11.06 -0.30 -8.10
N GLN A 69 -11.04 -1.29 -9.00
CA GLN A 69 -10.27 -2.52 -8.79
C GLN A 69 -8.77 -2.24 -8.73
N TYR A 70 -8.27 -1.43 -9.67
CA TYR A 70 -6.86 -1.04 -9.67
C TYR A 70 -6.51 -0.17 -8.45
N PHE A 71 -7.35 0.79 -8.05
CA PHE A 71 -7.02 1.67 -6.92
C PHE A 71 -6.90 0.92 -5.59
N VAL A 72 -7.81 -0.03 -5.33
CA VAL A 72 -7.78 -0.85 -4.11
C VAL A 72 -6.54 -1.74 -4.10
N LEU A 73 -6.26 -2.43 -5.21
CA LEU A 73 -5.07 -3.28 -5.34
C LEU A 73 -3.77 -2.47 -5.24
N PHE A 74 -3.68 -1.33 -5.93
CA PHE A 74 -2.49 -0.49 -5.89
C PHE A 74 -2.22 0.09 -4.51
N MET A 75 -3.25 0.47 -3.75
CA MET A 75 -3.06 0.90 -2.35
C MET A 75 -2.59 -0.25 -1.47
N PHE A 76 -3.17 -1.44 -1.60
CA PHE A 76 -2.76 -2.60 -0.81
C PHE A 76 -1.29 -2.96 -1.10
N ILE A 77 -0.92 -2.99 -2.37
CA ILE A 77 0.45 -3.22 -2.81
C ILE A 77 1.40 -2.12 -2.29
N ALA A 78 0.99 -0.85 -2.30
CA ALA A 78 1.81 0.24 -1.79
C ALA A 78 2.09 0.09 -0.28
N ILE A 79 1.06 -0.25 0.51
CA ILE A 79 1.21 -0.52 1.95
C ILE A 79 2.15 -1.71 2.19
N LEU A 80 1.99 -2.80 1.43
CA LEU A 80 2.88 -3.95 1.52
C LEU A 80 4.32 -3.58 1.18
N ARG A 81 4.54 -2.86 0.08
CA ARG A 81 5.89 -2.42 -0.31
C ARG A 81 6.55 -1.58 0.78
N ASP A 82 5.79 -0.69 1.40
CA ASP A 82 6.30 0.14 2.50
C ASP A 82 6.67 -0.71 3.73
N ALA A 83 5.80 -1.64 4.13
CA ALA A 83 6.07 -2.57 5.23
C ALA A 83 7.33 -3.44 4.97
N PHE A 84 7.46 -3.97 3.75
CA PHE A 84 8.66 -4.73 3.35
C PHE A 84 9.93 -3.87 3.33
N SER A 85 9.83 -2.62 2.90
CA SER A 85 10.94 -1.65 2.92
C SER A 85 11.40 -1.41 4.36
N ILE A 86 10.46 -1.12 5.27
CA ILE A 86 10.75 -0.90 6.69
C ILE A 86 11.40 -2.14 7.32
N ALA A 87 10.88 -3.34 7.05
CA ALA A 87 11.44 -4.58 7.58
C ALA A 87 12.90 -4.78 7.15
N ARG A 88 13.21 -4.53 5.87
CA ARG A 88 14.60 -4.61 5.36
C ARG A 88 15.52 -3.57 5.99
N LEU A 89 15.03 -2.33 6.19
CA LEU A 89 15.81 -1.27 6.82
C LEU A 89 16.18 -1.60 8.28
N LEU A 90 15.28 -2.24 9.02
CA LEU A 90 15.55 -2.68 10.39
C LEU A 90 16.62 -3.77 10.43
N GLN A 91 16.56 -4.75 9.52
CA GLN A 91 17.57 -5.80 9.43
C GLN A 91 18.95 -5.23 9.09
N TYR A 92 19.03 -4.31 8.12
CA TYR A 92 20.27 -3.63 7.75
C TYR A 92 20.88 -2.80 8.89
N LYS A 93 20.03 -2.13 9.68
CA LYS A 93 20.48 -1.38 10.86
C LYS A 93 21.05 -2.30 11.94
N HIS A 94 20.44 -3.47 12.14
CA HIS A 94 20.92 -4.45 13.10
C HIS A 94 22.26 -5.05 12.66
N GLU A 95 22.39 -5.43 11.38
CA GLU A 95 23.64 -5.95 10.81
C GLU A 95 24.79 -4.95 10.97
N LYS A 96 24.57 -3.67 10.63
CA LYS A 96 25.56 -2.62 10.82
C LYS A 96 26.00 -2.44 12.28
N ALA A 97 25.07 -2.52 13.22
CA ALA A 97 25.39 -2.41 14.64
C ALA A 97 26.27 -3.58 15.09
N VAL A 98 25.94 -4.81 14.70
CA VAL A 98 26.73 -6.00 15.02
C VAL A 98 28.13 -5.91 14.42
N VAL A 99 28.25 -5.53 13.15
CA VAL A 99 29.54 -5.35 12.47
C VAL A 99 30.37 -4.29 13.18
N LYS A 100 29.77 -3.14 13.55
CA LYS A 100 30.47 -2.09 14.29
C LYS A 100 30.97 -2.57 15.65
N HIS A 101 30.19 -3.36 16.37
CA HIS A 101 30.61 -3.97 17.64
C HIS A 101 31.76 -4.95 17.45
N MET A 102 31.68 -5.84 16.45
CA MET A 102 32.74 -6.81 16.16
C MET A 102 34.06 -6.11 15.80
N VAL A 103 34.02 -5.12 14.91
CA VAL A 103 35.21 -4.36 14.51
C VAL A 103 35.82 -3.63 15.71
N ASN A 104 35.01 -3.01 16.56
CA ASN A 104 35.49 -2.31 17.74
C ASN A 104 36.16 -3.26 18.73
N THR A 105 35.61 -4.46 18.94
CA THR A 105 36.22 -5.48 19.80
C THR A 105 37.57 -5.96 19.26
N ILE A 106 37.68 -6.18 17.95
CA ILE A 106 38.94 -6.59 17.31
C ILE A 106 39.98 -5.47 17.42
N LEU A 107 39.59 -4.21 17.18
CA LEU A 107 40.48 -3.05 17.31
C LEU A 107 41.00 -2.88 18.73
N LEU A 108 40.15 -3.08 19.74
CA LEU A 108 40.57 -3.03 21.14
C LEU A 108 41.62 -4.10 21.45
N TYR A 109 41.44 -5.32 20.96
CA TYR A 109 42.42 -6.39 21.14
C TYR A 109 43.75 -6.06 20.45
N PHE A 110 43.71 -5.54 19.22
CA PHE A 110 44.91 -5.11 18.49
C PHE A 110 45.66 -3.97 19.19
N ASN A 111 44.94 -2.97 19.70
CA ASN A 111 45.55 -1.84 20.38
C ASN A 111 46.17 -2.24 21.72
N PHE A 112 45.57 -3.22 22.42
CA PHE A 112 46.12 -3.83 23.63
C PHE A 112 47.41 -4.61 23.32
N PHE A 113 47.46 -5.30 22.17
CA PHE A 113 48.65 -6.03 21.71
C PHE A 113 49.79 -5.08 21.34
N SER A 114 49.52 -3.92 20.75
CA SER A 114 50.55 -2.90 20.50
C SER A 114 51.08 -2.26 21.79
N GLN A 115 50.27 -2.16 22.84
CA GLN A 115 50.68 -1.58 24.12
C GLN A 115 51.57 -2.52 24.96
N GLN A 116 51.47 -3.83 24.73
CA GLN A 116 52.35 -4.85 25.32
C GLN A 116 53.75 -4.88 24.68
N SER A 117 53.93 -4.30 23.49
CA SER A 117 55.23 -4.15 22.82
C SER A 117 56.07 -3.00 23.39
N ASP A 118 55.46 -1.91 23.88
CA ASP A 118 56.18 -0.75 24.42
C ASP A 118 56.67 -0.92 25.88
N SER A 119 56.12 -1.88 26.61
CA SER A 119 56.54 -2.18 28.00
C SER A 119 57.71 -3.18 28.09
N GLN A 120 58.16 -3.75 26.97
CA GLN A 120 59.32 -4.65 26.88
C GLN A 120 60.61 -3.96 26.37
N LEU A 121 60.57 -2.67 26.03
CA LEU A 121 61.74 -1.89 25.56
C LEU A 121 62.32 -0.92 26.60
N LYS A 122 62.00 -1.10 27.89
CA LYS A 122 62.58 -0.32 28.99
C LYS A 122 63.20 -1.24 30.04
N VAL A 123 64.25 -1.95 29.65
CA VAL A 123 65.17 -2.61 30.61
C VAL A 123 66.25 -1.58 30.97
N PRO A 124 66.34 -1.11 32.22
CA PRO A 124 67.40 -0.20 32.63
C PRO A 124 68.74 -0.96 32.71
N VAL A 125 69.77 -0.32 32.13
CA VAL A 125 71.19 -0.60 32.35
C VAL A 125 71.55 -0.28 33.80
#